data_AF-A0AAE1YMN3-F1
#
_entry.id   AF-A0AAE1YMN3-F1
#
_cell.length_a   1.000
_cell.length_b   1.000
_cell.length_c   1.000
_cell.angle_alpha   90.00
_cell.angle_beta   90.00
_cell.angle_gamma   90.00
#
_symmetry.space_group_name_H-M   'P 1'
#
loop_
_entity.id
_entity.type
_entity.pdbx_description
1 polymer ?
#
loop_
_entity_poly.entity_id
_entity_poly.type
_entity_poly.pdbx_seq_one_letter_code
_entity_poly.pdbx_strand_id
1 'polypeptide(L)'
;MTEAELLALREGLKLAWDMRVARIEVEIDSEVVLKLVNRANIDVHPLGAVIADCRKLLRMPWEGKFKHTRREGNACADALAKQSQRIREFHLWTEPPEAMQALLREDSI
;
A
#
# COMPACT_ATOMS: atom_id res chain seq x y z
N MET A 1 -2.87 13.57 -4.18
CA MET A 1 -2.30 12.28 -4.62
C MET A 1 -1.47 11.66 -3.50
N THR A 2 -0.41 12.32 -3.03
CA THR A 2 0.49 11.80 -1.97
C THR A 2 -0.19 11.49 -0.62
N GLU A 3 -1.16 12.29 -0.18
CA GLU A 3 -1.87 12.05 1.08
C GLU A 3 -2.75 10.80 1.01
N ALA A 4 -3.49 10.62 -0.09
CA ALA A 4 -4.34 9.45 -0.29
C ALA A 4 -3.51 8.16 -0.38
N GLU A 5 -2.35 8.19 -1.05
CA GLU A 5 -1.43 7.05 -1.12
C GLU A 5 -0.84 6.72 0.25
N LEU A 6 -0.46 7.72 1.05
CA LEU A 6 0.07 7.51 2.39
C LEU A 6 -1.01 6.93 3.33
N LEU A 7 -2.25 7.40 3.22
CA LEU A 7 -3.39 6.84 3.95
C LEU A 7 -3.68 5.41 3.50
N ALA A 8 -3.68 5.14 2.19
CA ALA A 8 -3.86 3.80 1.64
C ALA A 8 -2.79 2.83 2.14
N LEU A 9 -1.52 3.26 2.21
CA LEU A 9 -0.43 2.49 2.81
C LEU A 9 -0.70 2.17 4.28
N ARG A 10 -1.13 3.16 5.07
CA ARG A 10 -1.45 2.95 6.49
C ARG A 10 -2.57 1.93 6.66
N GLU A 11 -3.67 2.09 5.93
CA GLU A 11 -4.82 1.20 6.05
C GLU A 11 -4.52 -0.21 5.52
N GLY A 12 -3.77 -0.34 4.43
CA GLY A 12 -3.32 -1.65 3.92
C GLY A 12 -2.43 -2.40 4.91
N LEU A 13 -1.49 -1.69 5.56
CA LEU A 13 -0.64 -2.28 6.61
C LEU A 13 -1.44 -2.69 7.85
N LYS A 14 -2.40 -1.86 8.30
CA LYS A 14 -3.28 -2.21 9.42
C LYS A 14 -4.11 -3.44 9.10
N LEU A 15 -4.73 -3.48 7.93
CA LEU A 15 -5.55 -4.61 7.50
C LEU A 15 -4.72 -5.90 7.48
N ALA A 16 -3.51 -5.88 6.91
CA ALA A 16 -2.65 -7.06 6.87
C ALA A 16 -2.27 -7.53 8.29
N TRP A 17 -2.03 -6.60 9.21
CA TRP A 17 -1.75 -6.91 10.60
C TRP A 17 -2.97 -7.56 11.29
N ASP A 18 -4.14 -6.97 11.11
CA ASP A 18 -5.41 -7.46 11.69
C ASP A 18 -5.80 -8.84 11.14
N MET A 19 -5.50 -9.08 9.87
CA MET A 19 -5.68 -10.39 9.21
C MET A 19 -4.59 -11.42 9.59
N ARG A 20 -3.63 -11.05 10.47
CA ARG A 20 -2.48 -11.88 10.85
C ARG A 20 -1.67 -12.39 9.66
N VAL A 21 -1.62 -11.60 8.59
CA VAL A 21 -0.80 -11.91 7.42
C VAL A 21 0.63 -11.64 7.79
N ALA A 22 1.38 -12.71 8.05
CA ALA A 22 2.73 -12.58 8.56
C ALA A 22 3.74 -12.21 7.45
N ARG A 23 3.44 -12.53 6.18
CA ARG A 23 4.29 -12.23 5.03
C ARG A 23 3.60 -11.22 4.11
N ILE A 24 4.09 -9.98 4.13
CA ILE A 24 3.61 -8.91 3.25
C ILE A 24 4.73 -8.40 2.35
N GLU A 25 4.37 -8.06 1.12
CA GLU A 25 5.20 -7.25 0.21
C GLU A 25 4.49 -5.92 0.01
N VAL A 26 5.22 -4.83 0.24
CA VAL A 26 4.67 -3.47 0.17
C VAL A 26 5.29 -2.76 -1.01
N GLU A 27 4.53 -2.63 -2.08
CA GLU A 27 4.93 -1.83 -3.23
C GLU A 27 4.47 -0.38 -3.05
N ILE A 28 5.42 0.55 -3.18
CA ILE A 28 5.16 1.99 -3.12
C ILE A 28 5.70 2.57 -4.42
N ASP A 29 4.80 2.93 -5.32
CA ASP A 29 5.10 3.51 -6.64
C ASP A 29 5.34 5.04 -6.58
N SER A 30 5.05 5.64 -5.43
CA SER A 30 5.22 7.07 -5.15
C SER A 30 6.53 7.35 -4.42
N GLU A 31 7.50 7.91 -5.14
CA GLU A 31 8.78 8.34 -4.57
C GLU A 31 8.59 9.36 -3.43
N VAL A 32 7.50 10.15 -3.49
CA VAL A 32 7.16 11.12 -2.45
C VAL A 32 6.74 10.40 -1.16
N VAL A 33 5.85 9.41 -1.24
CA VAL A 33 5.46 8.59 -0.08
C VAL A 33 6.68 7.88 0.48
N LEU A 34 7.56 7.35 -0.38
CA LEU A 34 8.80 6.73 0.06
C LEU A 34 9.71 7.68 0.85
N LYS A 35 9.88 8.91 0.35
CA LYS A 35 10.67 9.96 1.03
C LYS A 35 10.02 10.36 2.34
N LEU A 36 8.70 10.47 2.40
CA LEU A 36 7.98 10.81 3.62
C LEU A 36 8.18 9.74 4.70
N VAL A 37 7.92 8.47 4.35
CA VAL A 37 8.07 7.35 5.28
C VAL A 37 9.51 7.17 5.74
N ASN A 38 10.52 7.42 4.90
CA ASN A 38 11.92 7.24 5.30
C ASN A 38 12.55 8.46 5.99
N ARG A 39 12.21 9.68 5.57
CA ARG A 39 13.00 10.88 5.91
C ARG A 39 12.20 12.07 6.44
N ALA A 40 10.87 12.07 6.37
CA ALA A 40 10.10 13.20 6.88
C ALA A 40 10.31 13.41 8.39
N ASN A 41 10.43 14.68 8.77
CA ASN A 41 10.28 15.09 10.16
C ASN A 41 8.79 15.11 10.50
N ILE A 42 8.37 14.20 11.38
CA ILE A 42 6.96 14.01 11.75
C ILE A 42 6.42 15.13 12.65
N ASP A 43 7.29 15.88 13.32
CA ASP A 43 6.88 16.91 14.29
C ASP A 43 6.38 18.18 13.60
N VAL A 44 6.78 18.40 12.35
CA VAL A 44 6.45 19.60 11.57
C VAL A 44 5.58 19.31 10.35
N HIS A 45 5.39 18.04 10.00
CA HIS A 45 4.64 17.65 8.82
C HIS A 45 3.14 17.54 9.15
N PRO A 46 2.22 18.11 8.36
CA PRO A 46 0.79 18.06 8.62
C PRO A 46 0.24 16.61 8.67
N LEU A 47 0.88 15.69 7.93
CA LEU A 47 0.60 14.25 7.96
C LEU A 47 1.48 13.45 8.92
N GLY A 48 2.15 14.12 9.87
CA GLY A 48 3.13 13.52 10.78
C GLY A 48 2.62 12.27 11.52
N ALA A 49 1.38 12.31 11.99
CA ALA A 49 0.73 11.18 12.65
C ALA A 49 0.58 9.97 11.72
N VAL A 50 0.14 10.18 10.47
CA VAL A 50 -0.01 9.11 9.46
C VAL A 50 1.36 8.51 9.11
N ILE A 51 2.38 9.36 8.92
CA ILE A 51 3.75 8.92 8.65
C ILE A 51 4.29 8.10 9.83
N ALA A 52 4.06 8.55 11.06
CA ALA A 52 4.48 7.84 12.27
C ALA A 52 3.81 6.46 12.39
N ASP A 53 2.51 6.37 12.10
CA ASP A 53 1.77 5.11 12.07
C ASP A 53 2.32 4.15 11.01
N CYS A 54 2.54 4.63 9.79
CA CYS A 54 3.16 3.83 8.73
C CYS A 54 4.53 3.31 9.17
N ARG A 55 5.38 4.17 9.76
CA ARG A 55 6.70 3.77 10.28
C ARG A 55 6.61 2.71 11.38
N LYS A 56 5.64 2.83 12.28
CA LYS A 56 5.42 1.83 13.36
C LYS A 56 4.99 0.50 12.77
N LEU A 57 4.00 0.50 11.89
CA LEU A 57 3.48 -0.70 11.22
C LEU A 57 4.58 -1.38 10.40
N LEU A 58 5.38 -0.63 9.66
CA LEU A 58 6.52 -1.16 8.90
C LEU A 58 7.63 -1.77 9.79
N ARG A 59 7.68 -1.42 11.08
CA ARG A 59 8.66 -1.97 12.04
C ARG A 59 8.11 -3.13 12.87
N MET A 60 6.84 -3.50 12.70
CA MET A 60 6.27 -4.66 13.39
C MET A 60 7.02 -5.94 13.00
N PRO A 61 7.00 -6.99 13.83
CA PRO A 61 7.64 -8.26 13.51
C PRO A 61 6.78 -9.01 12.49
N TRP A 62 6.97 -8.69 11.22
CA TRP A 62 6.42 -9.48 10.12
C TRP A 62 7.34 -10.68 9.87
N GLU A 63 6.76 -11.85 9.63
CA GLU A 63 7.52 -13.07 9.31
C GLU A 63 8.07 -13.04 7.86
N GLY A 64 7.64 -12.10 7.03
CA GLY A 64 8.09 -11.89 5.66
C GLY A 64 9.26 -10.90 5.49
N LYS A 65 10.01 -11.06 4.39
CA LYS A 65 10.98 -10.05 3.94
C LYS A 65 10.24 -8.88 3.29
N PHE A 66 10.41 -7.68 3.82
CA PHE A 66 10.02 -6.45 3.13
C PHE A 66 10.92 -6.21 1.93
N LYS A 67 10.32 -6.19 0.75
CA LYS A 67 11.01 -5.76 -0.47
C LYS A 67 10.35 -4.47 -0.96
N HIS A 68 11.12 -3.39 -0.97
CA HIS A 68 10.73 -2.20 -1.68
C HIS A 68 11.08 -2.41 -3.16
N THR A 69 10.09 -2.81 -3.95
CA THR A 69 10.27 -3.04 -5.39
C THR A 69 9.84 -1.78 -6.16
N ARG A 70 10.62 -1.40 -7.18
CA ARG A 70 10.26 -0.36 -8.13
C ARG A 70 9.64 -0.99 -9.38
N ARG A 71 8.33 -0.82 -9.53
CA ARG A 71 7.64 -0.30 -10.72
C ARG A 71 7.66 -1.07 -12.05
N GLU A 72 7.84 -2.38 -12.06
CA GLU A 72 7.63 -3.12 -13.32
C GLU A 72 6.44 -4.12 -13.33
N GLY A 73 5.72 -4.32 -12.21
CA GLY A 73 4.58 -5.28 -12.15
C GLY A 73 3.22 -4.72 -11.74
N ASN A 74 3.09 -3.44 -11.35
CA ASN A 74 1.90 -2.99 -10.61
C ASN A 74 0.66 -2.63 -11.46
N ALA A 75 0.43 -3.31 -12.58
CA ALA A 75 -0.74 -3.07 -13.42
C ALA A 75 -2.06 -3.37 -12.67
N CYS A 76 -2.01 -4.33 -11.75
CA CYS A 76 -3.15 -4.67 -10.90
C CYS A 76 -3.50 -3.54 -9.91
N ALA A 77 -2.56 -2.99 -9.12
CA ALA A 77 -2.97 -1.93 -8.20
C ALA A 77 -3.41 -0.65 -8.92
N ASP A 78 -2.85 -0.33 -10.09
CA ASP A 78 -3.30 0.82 -10.89
C ASP A 78 -4.74 0.62 -11.42
N ALA A 79 -5.08 -0.60 -11.85
CA ALA A 79 -6.46 -0.93 -12.23
C ALA A 79 -7.43 -0.89 -11.04
N LEU A 80 -7.01 -1.36 -9.84
CA LEU A 80 -7.78 -1.21 -8.60
C LEU A 80 -7.99 0.25 -8.23
N ALA A 81 -6.94 1.07 -8.26
CA ALA A 81 -7.01 2.49 -7.94
C ALA A 81 -7.93 3.25 -8.90
N LYS A 82 -7.92 2.91 -10.19
CA LYS A 82 -8.87 3.45 -11.19
C LYS A 82 -10.31 3.03 -10.90
N GLN A 83 -10.52 1.77 -10.52
CA GLN A 83 -11.85 1.25 -10.22
C GLN A 83 -12.42 1.82 -8.91
N SER A 84 -11.57 2.04 -7.90
CA SER A 84 -11.96 2.59 -6.60
C SER A 84 -12.31 4.08 -6.65
N GLN A 85 -11.99 4.82 -7.72
CA GLN A 85 -12.38 6.24 -7.86
C GLN A 85 -13.90 6.46 -7.79
N ARG A 86 -14.70 5.42 -8.07
CA ARG A 86 -16.16 5.47 -8.05
C ARG A 86 -16.75 5.00 -6.73
N ILE A 87 -15.93 4.49 -5.81
CA ILE A 87 -16.35 3.93 -4.52
C ILE A 87 -16.06 4.95 -3.43
N ARG A 88 -17.09 5.32 -2.66
CA ARG A 88 -16.98 6.34 -1.60
C ARG A 88 -16.70 5.76 -0.21
N GLU A 89 -16.72 4.43 -0.10
CA GLU A 89 -16.60 3.68 1.14
C GLU A 89 -15.43 2.70 1.06
N PHE A 90 -14.91 2.29 2.23
CA PHE A 90 -13.86 1.29 2.29
C PHE A 90 -14.39 -0.05 1.77
N HIS A 91 -13.77 -0.58 0.72
CA HIS A 91 -14.16 -1.84 0.11
C HIS A 91 -12.95 -2.78 0.02
N LEU A 92 -13.08 -3.96 0.63
CA LEU A 92 -12.07 -5.01 0.59
C LEU A 92 -12.45 -6.03 -0.48
N TRP A 93 -11.65 -6.14 -1.53
CA TRP A 93 -11.76 -7.24 -2.48
C TRP A 93 -10.99 -8.46 -1.96
N THR A 94 -11.71 -9.50 -1.55
CA THR A 94 -11.12 -10.79 -1.14
C THR A 94 -10.79 -11.69 -2.34
N GLU A 95 -11.38 -11.41 -3.49
CA GLU A 95 -11.11 -12.07 -4.77
C GLU A 95 -10.87 -11.02 -5.86
N PRO A 96 -10.00 -11.29 -6.84
CA PRO A 96 -9.77 -10.36 -7.94
C PRO A 96 -11.07 -10.16 -8.74
N PRO A 97 -11.53 -8.92 -8.95
CA PRO A 97 -12.62 -8.65 -9.87
C PRO A 97 -12.33 -9.26 -11.25
N GLU A 98 -13.36 -9.73 -11.97
CA GLU A 98 -13.20 -10.36 -13.30
C GLU A 98 -12.33 -9.52 -14.26
N ALA A 99 -12.46 -8.19 -14.20
CA ALA A 99 -11.66 -7.25 -14.99
C ALA A 99 -10.14 -7.29 -14.71
N MET A 100 -9.74 -7.83 -13.56
CA MET A 100 -8.34 -7.95 -13.13
C MET A 100 -7.74 -9.34 -13.33
N GLN A 101 -8.57 -10.34 -13.63
CA GLN A 101 -8.08 -11.70 -13.90
C GLN A 101 -7.20 -11.76 -15.17
N ALA A 102 -7.41 -10.84 -16.12
CA ALA A 102 -6.56 -10.71 -17.30
C ALA A 102 -5.18 -10.12 -16.95
N LEU A 103 -5.14 -9.09 -16.09
CA LEU A 103 -3.90 -8.44 -15.66
C LEU A 103 -3.04 -9.33 -14.75
N LEU A 104 -3.68 -10.13 -13.90
CA LEU A 104 -2.98 -11.11 -13.03
C LEU A 104 -2.22 -12.19 -13.81
N ARG A 105 -2.64 -12.51 -15.05
CA ARG A 105 -1.93 -13.48 -15.89
C ARG A 105 -0.65 -12.93 -16.48
N GLU A 106 -0.54 -11.60 -16.65
CA GLU A 106 0.67 -10.96 -17.16
C GLU A 106 1.73 -10.76 -16.07
N ASP A 107 1.30 -10.67 -14.79
CA ASP A 107 2.18 -10.53 -13.62
C ASP A 107 2.77 -11.89 -13.14
N SER A 108 2.43 -12.98 -13.84
CA SER A 108 2.91 -14.34 -13.58
C SER A 108 4.12 -14.68 -14.49
N ILE A 109 5.28 -14.06 -14.27
CA ILE A 109 6.57 -14.48 -14.90
C ILE A 109 7.60 -14.80 -13.82
#